data_AF-A0A1I5VXW9-F1
#
_entry.id   AF-A0A1I5VXW9-F1
#
_cell.length_a   1.000
_cell.length_b   1.000
_cell.length_c   1.000
_cell.angle_alpha   90.00
_cell.angle_beta   90.00
_cell.angle_gamma   90.00
#
_symmetry.space_group_name_H-M   'P 1'
#
loop_
_entity.id
_entity.type
_entity.pdbx_description
1 polymer ?
#
loop_
_entity_poly.entity_id
_entity_poly.type
_entity_poly.pdbx_seq_one_letter_code
_entity_poly.pdbx_strand_id
1 'polypeptide(L)'
;MAAKHSKTGGRPPSYTHEDLVRAAAILEARKEELEPASLRAVLTEDLGISKGIDTRSLQGAFDAFMARREDERRQRLREALPQETRDAVQVTVAQIELALLDQHGEQYQALRSQASEEVRKLREDLDAYRDRVRDLTRELENAADKLAAQQEQTEVERCAREEAQQALAEEKANNVVLQARLAERDEIVRMLRPAPESAPDAVGSPSPLTTSG
;
A
#
# COMPACT_ATOMS: atom_id res chain seq x y z
N MET A 1 -24.06 -29.67 29.75
CA MET A 1 -23.50 -28.30 29.58
C MET A 1 -23.82 -27.49 30.82
N ALA A 2 -22.79 -27.07 31.56
CA ALA A 2 -22.94 -26.38 32.83
C ALA A 2 -23.28 -24.90 32.60
N ALA A 3 -24.43 -24.46 33.12
CA ALA A 3 -24.81 -23.06 33.11
C ALA A 3 -23.85 -22.26 34.00
N LYS A 4 -23.26 -21.20 33.45
CA LYS A 4 -22.41 -20.25 34.18
C LYS A 4 -23.27 -19.57 35.25
N HIS A 5 -23.03 -19.90 36.51
CA HIS A 5 -23.54 -19.11 37.63
C HIS A 5 -22.86 -17.74 37.62
N SER A 6 -23.62 -16.69 37.28
CA SER A 6 -23.21 -15.31 37.50
C SER A 6 -22.98 -15.11 39.00
N LYS A 7 -21.74 -14.87 39.39
CA LYS A 7 -21.37 -14.50 40.76
C LYS A 7 -21.85 -13.09 41.06
N THR A 8 -23.07 -12.94 41.52
CA THR A 8 -23.54 -11.75 42.22
C THR A 8 -23.14 -11.89 43.68
N GLY A 9 -22.16 -11.08 44.12
CA GLY A 9 -21.63 -11.05 45.50
C GLY A 9 -22.60 -10.44 46.52
N GLY A 10 -23.86 -10.85 46.49
CA GLY A 10 -24.89 -10.47 47.44
C GLY A 10 -25.34 -11.68 48.27
N ARG A 11 -25.92 -11.41 49.45
CA ARG A 11 -26.62 -12.43 50.24
C ARG A 11 -27.63 -13.14 49.33
N PRO A 12 -27.68 -14.48 49.29
CA PRO A 12 -28.61 -15.20 48.44
C PRO A 12 -30.05 -14.75 48.73
N PRO A 13 -30.90 -14.65 47.70
CA PRO A 13 -32.29 -14.26 47.88
C PRO A 13 -32.96 -15.19 48.89
N SER A 14 -33.84 -14.63 49.73
CA SER A 14 -34.55 -15.38 50.78
C SER A 14 -35.65 -16.29 50.23
N TYR A 15 -35.85 -16.30 48.91
CA TYR A 15 -36.86 -17.07 48.20
C TYR A 15 -36.18 -17.95 47.14
N THR A 16 -36.78 -19.11 46.88
CA THR A 16 -36.34 -20.07 45.88
C THR A 16 -37.25 -20.04 44.65
N HIS A 17 -36.84 -20.72 43.58
CA HIS A 17 -37.70 -20.89 42.40
C HIS A 17 -39.01 -21.61 42.73
N GLU A 18 -38.98 -22.60 43.64
CA GLU A 18 -40.19 -23.30 44.09
C GLU A 18 -41.16 -22.37 44.82
N ASP A 19 -40.63 -21.37 45.54
CA ASP A 19 -41.45 -20.33 46.17
C ASP A 19 -42.13 -19.44 45.13
N LEU A 20 -41.43 -19.08 44.04
CA LEU A 20 -42.03 -18.34 42.92
C LEU A 20 -43.12 -19.16 42.23
N VAL A 21 -42.91 -20.47 42.03
CA VAL A 21 -43.94 -21.38 41.47
C VAL A 21 -45.17 -21.44 42.39
N ARG A 22 -44.96 -21.61 43.69
CA ARG A 22 -46.05 -21.65 44.67
C ARG A 22 -46.81 -20.33 44.75
N ALA A 23 -46.09 -19.20 44.76
CA ALA A 23 -46.70 -17.88 44.77
C ALA A 23 -47.52 -17.63 43.49
N ALA A 24 -46.97 -18.00 42.33
CA ALA A 24 -47.67 -17.91 41.06
C ALA A 24 -48.94 -18.76 41.03
N ALA A 25 -48.89 -19.98 41.57
CA ALA A 25 -50.07 -20.86 41.65
C ALA A 25 -51.18 -20.28 42.54
N ILE A 26 -50.83 -19.60 43.64
CA ILE A 26 -51.78 -18.93 44.51
C ILE A 26 -52.43 -17.74 43.79
N LEU A 27 -51.66 -16.90 43.10
CA LEU A 27 -52.19 -15.79 42.29
C LEU A 27 -53.13 -16.29 41.19
N GLU A 28 -52.76 -17.37 40.52
CA GLU A 28 -53.60 -17.98 39.48
C GLU A 28 -54.90 -18.57 40.02
N ALA A 29 -54.86 -19.20 41.19
CA ALA A 29 -56.07 -19.69 41.86
C ALA A 29 -57.01 -18.54 42.26
N ARG A 30 -56.45 -17.37 42.59
CA ARG A 30 -57.19 -16.13 42.89
C ARG A 30 -57.66 -15.39 41.62
N LYS A 31 -57.21 -15.81 40.43
CA LYS A 31 -57.39 -15.11 39.15
C LYS A 31 -56.82 -13.68 39.16
N GLU A 32 -55.75 -13.48 39.90
CA GLU A 32 -55.02 -12.21 39.96
C GLU A 32 -53.94 -12.14 38.88
N GLU A 33 -53.59 -10.93 38.47
CA GLU A 33 -52.50 -10.72 37.51
C GLU A 33 -51.14 -11.05 38.14
N LEU A 34 -50.36 -11.81 37.37
CA LEU A 34 -49.00 -12.19 37.72
C LEU A 34 -48.07 -11.00 37.51
N GLU A 35 -47.96 -10.16 38.54
CA GLU A 35 -47.01 -9.05 38.59
C GLU A 35 -46.00 -9.22 39.73
N PRO A 36 -44.81 -8.61 39.63
CA PRO A 36 -43.79 -8.63 40.69
C PRO A 36 -44.31 -8.13 42.04
N ALA A 37 -45.22 -7.14 42.04
CA ALA A 37 -45.83 -6.60 43.26
C ALA A 37 -46.77 -7.62 43.91
N SER A 38 -47.68 -8.21 43.13
CA SER A 38 -48.60 -9.27 43.57
C SER A 38 -47.85 -10.50 44.07
N LEU A 39 -46.77 -10.87 43.36
CA LEU A 39 -45.95 -12.02 43.71
C LEU A 39 -45.16 -11.78 45.01
N ARG A 40 -44.66 -10.56 45.23
CA ARG A 40 -44.08 -10.17 46.52
C ARG A 40 -45.11 -10.24 47.66
N ALA A 41 -46.34 -9.79 47.43
CA ALA A 41 -47.40 -9.84 48.42
C ALA A 41 -47.67 -11.28 48.86
N VAL A 42 -47.87 -12.19 47.90
CA VAL A 42 -48.08 -13.63 48.19
C VAL A 42 -46.86 -14.29 48.85
N LEU A 43 -45.64 -13.99 48.40
CA LEU A 43 -44.42 -14.51 49.04
C LEU A 43 -44.31 -14.07 50.52
N THR A 44 -44.73 -12.85 50.84
CA THR A 44 -44.59 -12.26 52.17
C THR A 44 -45.75 -12.63 53.10
N GLU A 45 -46.99 -12.59 52.59
CA GLU A 45 -48.22 -12.74 53.36
C GLU A 45 -48.67 -14.20 53.46
N ASP A 46 -48.68 -14.93 52.33
CA ASP A 46 -49.19 -16.31 52.27
C ASP A 46 -48.09 -17.35 52.53
N LEU A 47 -46.86 -17.11 52.03
CA LEU A 47 -45.74 -18.05 52.15
C LEU A 47 -44.78 -17.72 53.32
N GLY A 48 -45.00 -16.59 54.01
CA GLY A 48 -44.24 -16.21 55.21
C GLY A 48 -42.75 -15.94 54.97
N ILE A 49 -42.35 -15.65 53.73
CA ILE A 49 -40.96 -15.34 53.38
C ILE A 49 -40.62 -13.91 53.85
N SER A 50 -39.34 -13.66 54.14
CA SER A 50 -38.85 -12.40 54.71
C SER A 50 -39.46 -11.13 54.08
N LYS A 51 -39.96 -10.23 54.94
CA LYS A 51 -40.52 -8.91 54.57
C LYS A 51 -39.51 -7.97 53.86
N GLY A 52 -38.22 -8.32 53.86
CA GLY A 52 -37.15 -7.54 53.26
C GLY A 52 -36.96 -7.71 51.75
N ILE A 53 -37.82 -8.47 51.06
CA ILE A 53 -37.76 -8.60 49.59
C ILE A 53 -38.10 -7.24 48.96
N ASP A 54 -37.17 -6.66 48.21
CA ASP A 54 -37.44 -5.46 47.39
C ASP A 54 -38.04 -5.87 46.04
N THR A 55 -39.09 -5.17 45.57
CA THR A 55 -39.73 -5.45 44.27
C THR A 55 -38.75 -5.30 43.11
N ARG A 56 -37.81 -4.36 43.19
CA ARG A 56 -36.75 -4.19 42.17
C ARG A 56 -35.80 -5.39 42.12
N SER A 57 -35.51 -5.99 43.27
CA SER A 57 -34.68 -7.20 43.37
C SER A 57 -35.43 -8.46 42.90
N LEU A 58 -36.76 -8.46 43.01
CA LEU A 58 -37.62 -9.54 42.54
C LEU A 58 -37.82 -9.51 41.02
N GLN A 59 -37.79 -8.33 40.39
CA GLN A 59 -38.06 -8.17 38.95
C GLN A 59 -37.23 -9.11 38.07
N GLY A 60 -35.91 -9.16 38.27
CA GLY A 60 -35.05 -10.03 37.44
C GLY A 60 -35.33 -11.53 37.66
N ALA A 61 -35.68 -11.93 38.88
CA ALA A 61 -36.07 -13.31 39.18
C ALA A 61 -37.46 -13.64 38.60
N PHE A 62 -38.37 -12.66 38.59
CA PHE A 62 -39.68 -12.75 37.97
C PHE A 62 -39.58 -12.87 36.44
N ASP A 63 -38.79 -12.02 35.78
CA ASP A 63 -38.58 -12.07 34.33
C ASP A 63 -37.98 -13.42 33.90
N ALA A 64 -36.97 -13.91 34.64
CA ALA A 64 -36.37 -15.22 34.39
C ALA A 64 -37.37 -16.37 34.64
N PHE A 65 -38.21 -16.26 35.66
CA PHE A 65 -39.28 -17.21 35.95
C PHE A 65 -40.31 -17.24 34.82
N MET A 66 -40.76 -16.09 34.33
CA MET A 66 -41.73 -15.98 33.24
C MET A 66 -41.14 -16.49 31.92
N ALA A 67 -39.91 -16.14 31.59
CA ALA A 67 -39.22 -16.64 30.40
C ALA A 67 -39.12 -18.19 30.41
N ARG A 68 -38.74 -18.77 31.55
CA ARG A 68 -38.70 -20.24 31.71
C ARG A 68 -40.09 -20.86 31.56
N ARG A 69 -41.11 -20.27 32.17
CA ARG A 69 -42.49 -20.74 32.07
C ARG A 69 -43.02 -20.69 30.64
N GLU A 70 -42.68 -19.64 29.89
CA GLU A 70 -42.99 -19.53 28.47
C GLU A 70 -42.27 -20.58 27.63
N ASP A 71 -40.99 -20.83 27.89
CA ASP A 71 -40.22 -21.84 27.17
C ASP A 71 -40.75 -23.25 27.43
N GLU A 72 -41.07 -23.58 28.69
CA GLU A 72 -41.74 -24.83 29.05
C GLU A 72 -43.11 -24.96 28.35
N ARG A 73 -43.89 -23.87 28.28
CA ARG A 73 -45.15 -23.84 27.54
C ARG A 73 -44.94 -24.06 26.04
N ARG A 74 -43.97 -23.39 25.42
CA ARG A 74 -43.62 -23.56 24.00
C ARG A 74 -43.17 -24.99 23.72
N GLN A 75 -42.37 -25.58 24.61
CA GLN A 75 -41.93 -26.96 24.50
C GLN A 75 -43.11 -27.93 24.57
N ARG A 76 -44.01 -27.77 25.55
CA ARG A 76 -45.24 -28.59 25.64
C ARG A 76 -46.10 -28.46 24.39
N LEU A 77 -46.25 -27.26 23.84
CA LEU A 77 -46.97 -27.03 22.59
C LEU A 77 -46.30 -27.75 21.42
N ARG A 78 -44.96 -27.74 21.33
CA ARG A 78 -44.21 -28.49 20.30
C ARG A 78 -44.33 -30.00 20.47
N GLU A 79 -44.31 -30.49 21.70
CA GLU A 79 -44.45 -31.91 22.02
C GLU A 79 -45.88 -32.42 21.77
N ALA A 80 -46.88 -31.56 21.95
CA ALA A 80 -48.27 -31.84 21.64
C ALA A 80 -48.60 -31.86 20.13
N LEU A 81 -47.68 -31.38 19.28
CA LEU A 81 -47.86 -31.49 17.84
C LEU A 81 -47.81 -32.96 17.38
N PRO A 82 -48.67 -33.35 16.41
CA PRO A 82 -48.56 -34.66 15.77
C PRO A 82 -47.17 -34.90 15.18
N GLN A 83 -46.75 -36.17 15.18
CA GLN A 83 -45.44 -36.56 14.63
C GLN A 83 -45.29 -36.11 13.17
N GLU A 84 -46.35 -36.29 12.36
CA GLU A 84 -46.41 -35.87 10.96
C GLU A 84 -46.07 -34.39 10.76
N THR A 85 -46.56 -33.51 11.65
CA THR A 85 -46.27 -32.08 11.59
C THR A 85 -44.81 -31.78 11.92
N ARG A 86 -44.25 -32.48 12.93
CA ARG A 86 -42.84 -32.30 13.32
C ARG A 86 -41.90 -32.80 12.22
N ASP A 87 -42.23 -33.92 11.59
CA ASP A 87 -41.47 -34.48 10.47
C ASP A 87 -41.52 -33.55 9.24
N ALA A 88 -42.69 -32.99 8.92
CA ALA A 88 -42.83 -32.01 7.84
C ALA A 88 -41.97 -30.76 8.05
N VAL A 89 -41.90 -30.24 9.29
CA VAL A 89 -41.02 -29.12 9.63
C VAL A 89 -39.55 -29.52 9.45
N GLN A 90 -39.15 -30.71 9.89
CA GLN A 90 -37.77 -31.18 9.71
C GLN A 90 -37.37 -31.28 8.23
N VAL A 91 -38.26 -31.82 7.39
CA VAL A 91 -38.04 -31.90 5.93
C VAL A 91 -37.89 -30.49 5.33
N THR A 92 -38.74 -29.55 5.74
CA THR A 92 -38.68 -28.17 5.25
C THR A 92 -37.37 -27.49 5.68
N VAL A 93 -36.95 -27.68 6.93
CA VAL A 93 -35.68 -27.14 7.43
C VAL A 93 -34.51 -27.72 6.65
N ALA A 94 -34.48 -29.03 6.41
CA ALA A 94 -33.43 -29.67 5.62
C ALA A 94 -33.37 -29.15 4.17
N GLN A 95 -34.53 -28.90 3.55
CA GLN A 95 -34.59 -28.31 2.20
C GLN A 95 -34.05 -26.88 2.16
N ILE A 96 -34.38 -26.06 3.16
CA ILE A 96 -33.86 -24.68 3.27
C ILE A 96 -32.35 -24.72 3.51
N GLU A 97 -31.88 -25.61 4.39
CA GLU A 97 -30.45 -25.77 4.68
C GLU A 97 -29.67 -26.14 3.41
N LEU A 98 -30.15 -27.13 2.65
CA LEU A 98 -29.54 -27.50 1.36
C LEU A 98 -29.53 -26.33 0.37
N ALA A 99 -30.65 -25.61 0.21
CA ALA A 99 -30.71 -24.47 -0.69
C ALA A 99 -29.74 -23.34 -0.30
N LEU A 100 -29.57 -23.09 1.00
CA LEU A 100 -28.60 -22.11 1.51
C LEU A 100 -27.16 -22.57 1.25
N LEU A 101 -26.86 -23.85 1.46
CA LEU A 101 -25.54 -24.41 1.19
C LEU A 101 -25.19 -24.34 -0.29
N ASP A 102 -26.12 -24.66 -1.18
CA ASP A 102 -25.93 -24.57 -2.63
C ASP A 102 -25.68 -23.13 -3.05
N GLN A 103 -26.53 -22.19 -2.62
CA GLN A 103 -26.38 -20.77 -2.92
C GLN A 103 -25.04 -20.21 -2.42
N HIS A 104 -24.64 -20.52 -1.19
CA HIS A 104 -23.36 -20.07 -0.65
C HIS A 104 -22.17 -20.77 -1.33
N GLY A 105 -22.33 -22.03 -1.74
CA GLY A 105 -21.35 -22.76 -2.54
C GLY A 105 -21.08 -22.06 -3.88
N GLU A 106 -22.14 -21.68 -4.60
CA GLU A 106 -22.04 -20.93 -5.86
C GLU A 106 -21.37 -19.56 -5.67
N GLN A 107 -21.81 -18.79 -4.66
CA GLN A 107 -21.21 -17.50 -4.34
C GLN A 107 -19.72 -17.61 -4.00
N TYR A 108 -19.36 -18.63 -3.21
CA TYR A 108 -17.97 -18.88 -2.85
C TYR A 108 -17.12 -19.24 -4.07
N GLN A 109 -17.63 -20.09 -4.97
CA GLN A 109 -16.94 -20.44 -6.21
C GLN A 109 -16.75 -19.22 -7.11
N ALA A 110 -17.77 -18.38 -7.26
CA ALA A 110 -17.69 -17.15 -8.05
C ALA A 110 -16.60 -16.21 -7.49
N LEU A 111 -16.60 -15.95 -6.19
CA LEU A 111 -15.58 -15.12 -5.53
C LEU A 111 -14.17 -15.72 -5.68
N ARG A 112 -14.04 -17.04 -5.51
CA ARG A 112 -12.77 -17.74 -5.69
C ARG A 112 -12.24 -17.61 -7.12
N SER A 113 -13.11 -17.71 -8.12
CA SER A 113 -12.73 -17.56 -9.52
C SER A 113 -12.24 -16.13 -9.82
N GLN A 114 -12.97 -15.11 -9.36
CA GLN A 114 -12.59 -13.70 -9.50
C GLN A 114 -11.24 -13.42 -8.85
N ALA A 115 -11.05 -13.85 -7.60
CA ALA A 115 -9.78 -13.68 -6.90
C ALA A 115 -8.62 -14.38 -7.64
N SER A 116 -8.86 -15.56 -8.22
CA SER A 116 -7.83 -16.28 -8.99
C SER A 116 -7.45 -15.54 -10.27
N GLU A 117 -8.41 -14.91 -10.95
CA GLU A 117 -8.17 -14.11 -12.15
C GLU A 117 -7.39 -12.83 -11.83
N GLU A 118 -7.73 -12.15 -10.74
CA GLU A 118 -7.02 -10.96 -10.26
C GLU A 118 -5.57 -11.30 -9.94
N VAL A 119 -5.32 -12.39 -9.19
CA VAL A 119 -3.96 -12.84 -8.88
C VAL A 119 -3.20 -13.19 -10.15
N ARG A 120 -3.85 -13.81 -11.15
CA ARG A 120 -3.21 -14.10 -12.45
C ARG A 120 -2.80 -12.81 -13.17
N LYS A 121 -3.70 -11.83 -13.29
CA LYS A 121 -3.41 -10.53 -13.92
C LYS A 121 -2.25 -9.82 -13.22
N LEU A 122 -2.27 -9.77 -11.89
CA LEU A 122 -1.20 -9.15 -11.11
C LEU A 122 0.16 -9.83 -11.31
N ARG A 123 0.19 -11.16 -11.49
CA ARG A 123 1.42 -11.89 -11.80
C ARG A 123 1.94 -11.54 -13.19
N GLU A 124 1.06 -11.49 -14.18
CA GLU A 124 1.40 -11.10 -15.56
C GLU A 124 1.97 -9.68 -15.61
N ASP A 125 1.32 -8.73 -14.94
CA ASP A 125 1.80 -7.35 -14.82
C ASP A 125 3.17 -7.28 -14.14
N LEU A 126 3.35 -8.03 -13.04
CA LEU A 126 4.59 -8.04 -12.29
C LEU A 126 5.76 -8.58 -13.13
N ASP A 127 5.54 -9.64 -13.90
CA ASP A 127 6.56 -10.18 -14.81
C ASP A 127 6.88 -9.19 -15.94
N ALA A 128 5.87 -8.53 -16.51
CA ALA A 128 6.08 -7.47 -17.50
C ALA A 128 6.89 -6.29 -16.93
N TYR A 129 6.60 -5.85 -15.70
CA TYR A 129 7.39 -4.81 -15.04
C TYR A 129 8.82 -5.25 -14.75
N ARG A 130 9.04 -6.52 -14.37
CA ARG A 130 10.40 -7.07 -14.17
C ARG A 130 11.19 -7.07 -15.47
N ASP A 131 10.57 -7.46 -16.58
CA ASP A 131 11.19 -7.40 -17.90
C ASP A 131 11.56 -5.97 -18.26
N ARG A 132 10.62 -5.02 -18.05
CA ARG A 132 10.87 -3.60 -18.32
C ARG A 132 12.01 -3.03 -17.48
N VAL A 133 12.09 -3.38 -16.20
CA VAL A 133 13.19 -2.97 -15.32
C VAL A 133 14.51 -3.53 -15.84
N ARG A 134 14.56 -4.82 -16.21
CA ARG A 134 15.77 -5.44 -16.76
C ARG A 134 16.24 -4.74 -18.04
N ASP A 135 15.33 -4.37 -18.93
CA ASP A 135 15.68 -3.66 -20.16
C ASP A 135 16.21 -2.24 -19.86
N LEU A 136 15.54 -1.49 -18.98
CA LEU A 136 16.00 -0.17 -18.57
C LEU A 136 17.37 -0.22 -17.87
N THR A 137 17.64 -1.26 -17.06
CA THR A 137 18.96 -1.45 -16.45
C THR A 137 20.04 -1.65 -17.51
N ARG A 138 19.78 -2.48 -18.54
CA ARG A 138 20.71 -2.66 -19.67
C ARG A 138 20.92 -1.36 -20.46
N GLU A 139 19.86 -0.59 -20.68
CA GLU A 139 19.97 0.72 -21.35
C GLU A 139 20.85 1.68 -20.55
N LEU A 140 20.71 1.71 -19.22
CA LEU A 140 21.55 2.51 -18.33
C LEU A 140 23.01 2.08 -18.33
N GLU A 141 23.28 0.77 -18.27
CA GLU A 141 24.65 0.22 -18.36
C GLU A 141 25.30 0.61 -19.70
N ASN A 142 24.60 0.41 -20.81
CA ASN A 142 25.08 0.82 -22.13
C ASN A 142 25.32 2.33 -22.25
N ALA A 143 24.49 3.16 -21.61
CA ALA A 143 24.67 4.60 -21.57
C ALA A 143 25.88 5.00 -20.72
N ALA A 144 26.10 4.32 -19.60
CA ALA A 144 27.26 4.53 -18.74
C ALA A 144 28.57 4.19 -19.47
N ASP A 145 28.61 3.06 -20.20
CA ASP A 145 29.77 2.66 -21.00
C ASP A 145 30.09 3.69 -22.10
N LYS A 146 29.06 4.18 -22.80
CA LYS A 146 29.21 5.23 -23.81
C LYS A 146 29.74 6.53 -23.21
N LEU A 147 29.25 6.93 -22.03
CA LEU A 147 29.73 8.12 -21.33
C LEU A 147 31.20 7.96 -20.92
N ALA A 148 31.59 6.79 -20.41
CA ALA A 148 32.98 6.51 -20.07
C ALA A 148 33.90 6.59 -21.29
N ALA A 149 33.50 5.99 -22.42
CA ALA A 149 34.25 6.07 -23.67
C ALA A 149 34.36 7.51 -24.20
N GLN A 150 33.28 8.30 -24.11
CA GLN A 150 33.32 9.72 -24.48
C GLN A 150 34.25 10.52 -23.57
N GLN A 151 34.22 10.27 -22.26
CA GLN A 151 35.12 10.92 -21.31
C GLN A 151 36.59 10.64 -21.66
N GLU A 152 36.94 9.37 -21.87
CA GLU A 152 38.29 8.97 -22.29
C GLU A 152 38.70 9.67 -23.59
N GLN A 153 37.83 9.69 -24.60
CA GLN A 153 38.11 10.37 -25.85
C GLN A 153 38.34 11.89 -25.65
N THR A 154 37.52 12.54 -24.83
CA THR A 154 37.70 13.97 -24.53
C THR A 154 39.01 14.26 -23.79
N GLU A 155 39.46 13.36 -22.92
CA GLU A 155 40.75 13.49 -22.24
C GLU A 155 41.93 13.35 -23.21
N VAL A 156 41.89 12.36 -24.11
CA VAL A 156 42.89 12.20 -25.18
C VAL A 156 42.95 13.43 -26.07
N GLU A 157 41.80 13.93 -26.52
CA GLU A 157 41.73 15.15 -27.34
C GLU A 157 42.26 16.38 -26.59
N ARG A 158 42.00 16.49 -25.29
CA ARG A 158 42.54 17.56 -24.45
C ARG A 158 44.06 17.48 -24.38
N CYS A 159 44.62 16.32 -24.08
CA CYS A 159 46.08 16.12 -24.02
C CYS A 159 46.75 16.43 -25.37
N ALA A 160 46.20 15.95 -26.49
CA ALA A 160 46.72 16.23 -27.82
C ALA A 160 46.69 17.74 -28.15
N ARG A 161 45.63 18.45 -27.72
CA ARG A 161 45.56 19.92 -27.86
C ARG A 161 46.60 20.63 -27.03
N GLU A 162 46.83 20.19 -25.80
CA GLU A 162 47.86 20.76 -24.90
C GLU A 162 49.26 20.57 -25.49
N GLU A 163 49.58 19.38 -26.00
CA GLU A 163 50.85 19.09 -26.68
C GLU A 163 51.03 19.95 -27.95
N ALA A 164 50.00 20.07 -28.78
CA ALA A 164 50.04 20.92 -29.97
C ALA A 164 50.22 22.40 -29.63
N GLN A 165 49.60 22.88 -28.55
CA GLN A 165 49.78 24.24 -28.06
C GLN A 165 51.21 24.49 -27.56
N GLN A 166 51.81 23.52 -26.87
CA GLN A 166 53.21 23.60 -26.42
C GLN A 166 54.16 23.65 -27.63
N ALA A 167 54.01 22.73 -28.59
CA ALA A 167 54.82 22.72 -29.81
C ALA A 167 54.72 24.03 -30.59
N LEU A 168 53.50 24.59 -30.73
CA LEU A 168 53.29 25.89 -31.38
C LEU A 168 53.97 27.03 -30.61
N ALA A 169 53.95 26.99 -29.26
CA ALA A 169 54.61 28.00 -28.44
C ALA A 169 56.15 27.93 -28.60
N GLU A 170 56.72 26.73 -28.62
CA GLU A 170 58.14 26.50 -28.88
C GLU A 170 58.55 26.97 -30.28
N GLU A 171 57.75 26.65 -31.31
CA GLU A 171 58.00 27.10 -32.68
C GLU A 171 57.96 28.63 -32.77
N LYS A 172 56.97 29.28 -32.14
CA LYS A 172 56.89 30.74 -32.07
C LYS A 172 58.12 31.33 -31.38
N ALA A 173 58.57 30.76 -30.27
CA ALA A 173 59.78 31.20 -29.58
C ALA A 173 61.03 31.07 -30.47
N ASN A 174 61.19 29.92 -31.14
CA ASN A 174 62.28 29.70 -32.10
C ASN A 174 62.22 30.68 -33.27
N ASN A 175 61.03 30.97 -33.79
CA ASN A 175 60.83 31.91 -34.89
C ASN A 175 61.26 33.33 -34.48
N VAL A 176 60.91 33.78 -33.26
CA VAL A 176 61.36 35.06 -32.71
C VAL A 176 62.89 35.13 -32.64
N VAL A 177 63.55 34.07 -32.16
CA VAL A 177 65.03 34.01 -32.11
C VAL A 177 65.64 34.07 -33.52
N LEU A 178 65.07 33.35 -34.48
CA LEU A 178 65.53 33.37 -35.87
C LEU A 178 65.31 34.74 -36.54
N GLN A 179 64.17 35.39 -36.30
CA GLN A 179 63.90 36.74 -36.78
C GLN A 179 64.91 37.75 -36.22
N ALA A 180 65.25 37.65 -34.93
CA ALA A 180 66.28 38.49 -34.31
C ALA A 180 67.66 38.28 -34.98
N ARG A 181 68.07 37.02 -35.19
CA ARG A 181 69.33 36.69 -35.89
C ARG A 181 69.35 37.17 -37.34
N LEU A 182 68.21 37.10 -38.04
CA LEU A 182 68.10 37.63 -39.41
C LEU A 182 68.23 39.15 -39.41
N ALA A 183 67.58 39.85 -38.47
CA ALA A 183 67.71 41.29 -38.33
C ALA A 183 69.16 41.72 -38.02
N GLU A 184 69.85 41.02 -37.11
CA GLU A 184 71.28 41.23 -36.84
C GLU A 184 72.14 41.03 -38.09
N ARG A 185 71.90 39.94 -38.84
CA ARG A 185 72.62 39.66 -40.09
C ARG A 185 72.38 40.75 -41.13
N ASP A 186 71.14 41.19 -41.30
CA ASP A 186 70.77 42.21 -42.27
C ASP A 186 71.39 43.57 -41.90
N GLU A 187 71.51 43.87 -40.61
CA GLU A 187 72.25 45.05 -40.12
C GLU A 187 73.75 44.96 -40.45
N ILE A 188 74.39 43.80 -40.23
CA ILE A 188 75.79 43.57 -40.61
C ILE A 188 75.98 43.76 -42.13
N VAL A 189 75.11 43.17 -42.95
CA VAL A 189 75.14 43.31 -44.41
C VAL A 189 74.97 44.79 -44.81
N ARG A 190 74.09 45.53 -44.14
CA ARG A 190 73.91 46.97 -44.36
C ARG A 190 75.18 47.76 -44.05
N MET A 191 75.90 47.44 -42.97
CA MET A 191 77.17 48.10 -42.61
C MET A 191 78.32 47.76 -43.57
N LEU A 192 78.33 46.56 -44.12
CA LEU A 192 79.35 46.10 -45.07
C LEU A 192 79.05 46.52 -46.52
N ARG A 193 77.87 47.05 -46.80
CA ARG A 193 77.52 47.58 -48.13
C ARG A 193 78.29 48.90 -48.35
N PRO A 194 79.17 48.99 -49.36
CA PRO A 194 79.87 50.24 -49.66
C PRO A 194 78.85 51.33 -50.01
N ALA A 195 79.10 52.56 -49.57
CA ALA A 195 78.26 53.70 -49.88
C ALA A 195 78.06 53.79 -51.41
N PRO A 196 76.85 54.11 -51.90
CA PRO A 196 76.65 54.23 -53.34
C PRO A 196 77.63 55.26 -53.88
N GLU A 197 78.52 54.81 -54.77
CA GLU A 197 79.37 55.71 -55.55
C GLU A 197 78.45 56.66 -56.31
N SER A 198 78.49 57.94 -55.92
CA SER A 198 78.02 59.03 -56.75
C SER A 198 78.87 59.06 -58.02
N ALA A 199 78.31 58.70 -59.17
CA ALA A 199 78.90 58.95 -60.48
C ALA A 199 77.82 58.94 -61.58
N PRO A 200 78.00 59.62 -62.73
CA PRO A 200 77.25 60.81 -63.12
C PRO A 200 76.30 60.59 -64.32
N ASP A 201 75.61 61.67 -64.69
CA ASP A 201 74.85 61.86 -65.94
C ASP A 201 75.40 61.10 -67.16
N ALA A 202 74.55 60.35 -67.87
CA ALA A 202 73.92 60.85 -69.10
C ALA A 202 73.30 59.72 -69.96
N VAL A 203 71.98 59.86 -70.16
CA VAL A 203 71.23 59.78 -71.43
C VAL A 203 71.18 58.46 -72.21
N GLY A 204 69.94 57.96 -72.37
CA GLY A 204 69.56 57.13 -73.51
C GLY A 204 68.19 56.47 -73.39
N SER A 205 67.09 57.23 -73.50
CA SER A 205 65.76 56.72 -73.88
C SER A 205 65.87 55.89 -75.17
N PRO A 206 65.06 54.83 -75.43
CA PRO A 206 63.59 54.85 -75.32
C PRO A 206 62.91 53.54 -74.84
N SER A 207 61.61 53.66 -74.54
CA SER A 207 60.62 52.57 -74.45
C SER A 207 60.51 51.79 -75.79
N PRO A 208 59.91 50.58 -75.87
CA PRO A 208 58.44 50.48 -75.77
C PRO A 208 57.83 49.17 -75.21
N LEU A 209 56.61 49.33 -74.68
CA LEU A 209 55.39 48.53 -74.90
C LEU A 209 55.37 47.00 -74.74
N THR A 210 54.38 46.60 -73.91
CA THR A 210 53.38 45.50 -74.10
C THR A 210 53.89 44.06 -73.99
N THR A 211 53.18 43.14 -73.33
CA THR A 211 51.87 42.65 -73.78
C THR A 211 51.15 41.87 -72.66
N SER A 212 49.82 41.90 -72.71
CA SER A 212 48.82 41.22 -71.87
C SER A 212 48.87 39.69 -71.91
N GLY A 213 48.32 39.10 -70.84
CA GLY A 213 47.81 37.73 -70.75
C GLY A 213 47.13 37.55 -69.39
#